data_AF-A0A2N4S915-F1
#
_entry.id   AF-A0A2N4S915-F1
#
_cell.length_a   1.000
_cell.length_b   1.000
_cell.length_c   1.000
_cell.angle_alpha   90.00
_cell.angle_beta   90.00
_cell.angle_gamma   90.00
#
_symmetry.space_group_name_H-M   'P 1'
#
loop_
_entity.id
_entity.type
_entity.pdbx_description
1 polymer ?
#
loop_
_entity_poly.entity_id
_entity_poly.type
_entity_poly.pdbx_seq_one_letter_code
_entity_poly.pdbx_strand_id
1 'polypeptide(L)' 'MDKYFHTEDNRKWVFTETVEENGSRKTFTLRKAADIPITRHLKIKMDANLFDAKRYEYFEKSSLQDCGLLSRNM' A
#
# COMPACT_ATOMS: atom_id res chain seq x y z
N MET A 1 6.05 -24.73 19.76
CA MET A 1 5.71 -23.30 19.89
C MET A 1 5.68 -22.58 18.53
N ASP A 2 6.16 -23.21 17.45
CA ASP A 2 6.40 -22.55 16.15
C ASP A 2 5.29 -22.83 15.12
N LYS A 3 4.02 -22.87 15.54
CA LYS A 3 2.90 -23.18 14.61
C LYS A 3 2.48 -21.97 13.77
N TYR A 4 2.50 -20.78 14.37
CA TYR A 4 1.95 -19.57 13.76
C TYR A 4 2.99 -18.49 13.52
N PHE A 5 4.00 -18.40 14.39
CA PHE A 5 5.01 -17.36 14.34
C PHE A 5 6.35 -17.95 13.96
N HIS A 6 6.91 -17.44 12.86
CA HIS A 6 8.15 -17.92 12.28
C HIS A 6 9.15 -16.78 12.15
N THR A 7 10.41 -17.14 11.88
CA THR A 7 11.44 -16.18 11.47
C THR A 7 11.57 -16.27 9.96
N GLU A 8 11.32 -15.16 9.28
CA GLU A 8 11.49 -15.03 7.83
C GLU A 8 12.52 -13.94 7.57
N ASP A 9 13.59 -14.29 6.86
CA ASP A 9 14.77 -13.45 6.63
C ASP A 9 15.31 -12.84 7.94
N ASN A 10 15.31 -11.50 8.02
CA ASN A 10 15.76 -10.74 9.18
C ASN A 10 14.62 -10.36 10.14
N ARG A 11 13.40 -10.89 9.91
CA ARG A 11 12.19 -10.56 10.66
C ARG A 11 11.76 -11.75 11.51
N LYS A 12 11.72 -11.54 12.82
CA LYS A 12 11.15 -12.52 13.78
C LYS A 12 9.66 -12.25 13.99
N TRP A 13 8.94 -13.24 14.52
CA TRP A 13 7.51 -13.16 14.84
C TRP A 13 6.63 -12.83 13.63
N VAL A 14 6.91 -13.44 12.49
CA VAL A 14 6.07 -13.33 11.29
C VAL A 14 4.94 -14.34 11.39
N PHE A 15 3.70 -13.86 11.29
CA PHE A 15 2.55 -14.75 11.18
C PHE A 15 2.54 -15.39 9.80
N THR A 16 2.70 -16.71 9.75
CA THR A 16 2.77 -17.48 8.51
C THR A 16 1.82 -18.67 8.60
N GLU A 17 1.05 -18.89 7.54
CA GLU A 17 0.20 -20.05 7.39
C GLU A 17 0.45 -20.71 6.04
N THR A 18 0.67 -22.02 6.04
CA THR A 18 0.89 -22.78 4.81
C THR A 18 -0.33 -23.67 4.56
N VAL A 19 -0.99 -23.44 3.43
CA VAL A 19 -2.20 -24.15 3.02
C VAL A 19 -1.90 -24.92 1.75
N GLU A 20 -2.32 -26.19 1.70
CA GLU A 20 -2.32 -26.96 0.46
C GLU A 20 -3.64 -26.75 -0.26
N GLU A 21 -3.57 -26.13 -1.44
CA GLU A 21 -4.72 -25.83 -2.28
C GLU A 21 -4.43 -26.34 -3.69
N ASN A 22 -5.34 -27.15 -4.25
CA ASN A 22 -5.24 -27.72 -5.60
C ASN A 22 -3.92 -28.44 -5.90
N GLY A 23 -3.38 -29.17 -4.90
CA GLY A 23 -2.10 -29.90 -5.03
C GLY A 23 -0.86 -29.00 -4.98
N SER A 24 -1.03 -27.70 -4.73
CA SER A 24 0.06 -26.75 -4.55
C SER A 24 0.10 -26.24 -3.11
N ARG A 25 1.30 -26.19 -2.54
CA ARG A 25 1.53 -25.62 -1.22
C ARG A 25 1.72 -24.12 -1.36
N LYS A 26 0.82 -23.33 -0.79
CA LYS A 26 0.92 -21.87 -0.74
C LYS A 26 1.19 -21.42 0.69
N THR A 27 2.07 -20.44 0.83
CA THR A 27 2.40 -19.83 2.12
C THR A 27 1.87 -18.41 2.12
N PHE A 28 1.07 -18.08 3.14
CA PHE A 28 0.43 -16.79 3.34
C PHE A 28 1.02 -16.10 4.57
N THR A 29 1.24 -14.80 4.45
CA THR A 29 1.68 -13.94 5.55
C THR A 29 0.85 -12.66 5.58
N LEU A 30 0.75 -12.03 6.74
CA LEU A 30 0.09 -10.74 6.87
C LEU A 30 0.95 -9.63 6.26
N ARG A 31 0.32 -8.75 5.46
CA ARG A 31 0.97 -7.53 4.98
C ARG A 31 1.25 -6.62 6.16
N LYS A 32 2.51 -6.17 6.31
CA LYS A 32 2.90 -5.28 7.41
C LYS A 32 2.65 -3.83 7.03
N ALA A 33 2.11 -3.05 7.96
CA ALA A 33 1.89 -1.62 7.75
C ALA A 33 3.19 -0.86 7.45
N ALA A 34 4.33 -1.30 8.01
CA ALA A 34 5.63 -0.71 7.75
C ALA A 34 6.13 -0.87 6.30
N ASP A 35 5.63 -1.88 5.57
CA ASP A 35 5.97 -2.09 4.15
C ASP A 35 5.11 -1.24 3.22
N ILE A 36 4.09 -0.54 3.75
CA ILE A 36 3.27 0.38 2.97
C ILE A 36 4.04 1.70 2.86
N PRO A 37 4.46 2.11 1.64
CA PRO A 37 5.19 3.36 1.47
C PRO A 37 4.30 4.54 1.87
N ILE A 38 4.89 5.49 2.58
CA ILE A 38 4.20 6.74 2.94
C ILE A 38 4.18 7.64 1.71
N THR A 39 3.05 7.67 1.00
CA THR A 39 2.81 8.59 -0.12
C THR A 39 2.49 9.98 0.43
N ARG A 40 3.29 10.98 0.07
CA ARG A 40 3.11 12.37 0.49
C ARG A 40 2.22 13.09 -0.51
N HIS A 41 1.01 13.45 -0.09
CA HIS A 41 0.13 14.30 -0.88
C HIS A 41 0.61 15.76 -0.88
N LEU A 42 0.39 16.46 -1.98
CA LEU A 42 0.66 17.90 -2.07
C LEU A 42 -0.22 18.66 -1.07
N LYS A 43 0.37 19.56 -0.28
CA LYS A 43 -0.39 20.38 0.68
C LYS A 43 -1.33 21.31 -0.07
N ILE A 44 -2.64 21.21 0.17
CA ILE A 44 -3.63 22.15 -0.36
C ILE A 44 -3.40 23.51 0.31
N LYS A 45 -3.17 24.55 -0.48
CA LYS A 45 -3.03 25.93 0.01
C LYS A 45 -4.41 26.46 0.38
N MET A 46 -4.53 27.20 1.48
CA MET A 46 -5.80 27.79 1.95
C MET A 46 -6.48 28.67 0.89
N ASP A 47 -5.68 29.34 0.06
CA ASP A 47 -6.17 30.17 -1.02
C ASP A 47 -6.74 29.36 -2.20
N ALA A 48 -6.49 28.04 -2.29
CA ALA A 48 -6.96 27.21 -3.41
C ALA A 48 -8.49 27.00 -3.36
N ASN A 49 -9.23 27.78 -4.14
CA ASN A 49 -10.66 27.61 -4.35
C ASN A 49 -10.94 26.58 -5.47
N LEU A 50 -11.83 25.63 -5.20
CA LEU A 50 -12.28 24.61 -6.17
C LEU A 50 -13.00 25.20 -7.40
N PHE A 51 -13.56 26.40 -7.28
CA PHE A 51 -14.33 27.05 -8.35
C PHE A 51 -13.54 28.12 -9.11
N ASP A 52 -12.25 28.28 -8.80
CA ASP A 52 -11.38 29.20 -9.52
C ASP A 52 -10.84 28.51 -10.77
N ALA A 53 -11.30 28.95 -11.94
CA ALA A 53 -10.92 28.40 -13.25
C ALA A 53 -9.40 28.37 -13.49
N LYS A 54 -8.63 29.24 -12.82
CA LYS A 54 -7.16 29.25 -12.94
C LYS A 54 -6.47 28.12 -12.18
N ARG A 55 -7.18 27.40 -11.29
CA ARG A 55 -6.62 26.38 -10.40
C ARG A 55 -6.93 24.94 -10.82
N TYR A 56 -7.60 24.75 -11.95
CA TYR A 56 -7.92 23.41 -12.46
C TYR A 56 -6.65 22.55 -12.64
N GLU A 57 -5.58 23.13 -13.19
CA GLU A 57 -4.28 22.47 -13.36
C GLU A 57 -3.60 22.06 -12.04
N TYR A 58 -3.89 22.74 -10.93
CA TYR A 58 -3.34 22.42 -9.60
C TYR A 58 -3.97 21.14 -9.03
N PHE A 59 -5.27 20.94 -9.26
CA PHE A 59 -6.00 19.77 -8.79
C PHE A 59 -5.82 18.56 -9.70
N GLU A 60 -5.67 18.73 -11.02
CA GLU A 60 -5.35 17.63 -11.95
C GLU A 60 -4.01 16.96 -11.63
N LYS A 61 -2.99 17.73 -11.24
CA LYS A 61 -1.70 17.17 -10.82
C LYS A 61 -1.79 16.35 -9.54
N SER A 62 -2.79 16.62 -8.69
CA SER A 62 -3.01 15.90 -7.44
C SER A 62 -3.82 14.61 -7.66
N SER A 63 -4.86 14.65 -8.52
CA SER A 63 -5.69 13.47 -8.81
C SER A 63 -4.93 12.37 -9.57
N LEU A 64 -3.94 12.74 -10.38
CA LEU A 64 -3.08 11.79 -11.09
C LEU A 64 -2.06 11.09 -10.17
N GLN A 65 -1.75 11.64 -8.99
CA GLN A 65 -0.86 10.98 -8.01
C GLN A 65 -1.57 9.87 -7.24
N ASP A 66 -2.87 10.01 -6.99
CA ASP A 66 -3.65 9.03 -6.23
C ASP A 66 -4.03 7.79 -7.07
N CYS A 67 -4.17 7.95 -8.39
CA CYS A 67 -4.59 6.88 -9.30
C CYS A 67 -3.51 5.81 -9.57
N GLY A 68 -2.26 6.03 -9.14
CA GLY A 68 -1.14 5.11 -9.36
C GLY A 68 -1.02 3.93 -8.39
N LEU A 69 -1.85 3.86 -7.35
CA LEU A 69 -1.73 2.88 -6.25
C LEU A 69 -2.47 1.56 -6.47
N LEU A 70 -3.14 1.37 -7.63
CA LEU A 70 -3.92 0.15 -7.92
C LEU A 70 -3.42 -0.69 -9.11
N SER A 71 -2.33 -0.32 -9.80
CA SER A 71 -1.86 -1.10 -10.98
C SER A 71 -0.46 -1.72 -10.90
N ARG A 72 0.20 -1.67 -9.73
CA ARG A 72 1.51 -2.33 -9.55
C ARG A 72 1.47 -3.27 -8.37
N ASN A 73 0.85 -4.42 -8.58
CA ASN A 73 1.10 -5.69 -7.91
C ASN A 73 0.37 -6.78 -8.69
N MET A 74 0.93 -7.18 -9.83
CA MET A 74 0.68 -8.48 -10.46
C MET A 74 2.01 -9.01 -10.98
#